data_AF-A0A969AKP8-F1
#
_entry.id   AF-A0A969AKP8-F1
#
_cell.length_a   1.000
_cell.length_b   1.000
_cell.length_c   1.000
_cell.angle_alpha   90.00
_cell.angle_beta   90.00
_cell.angle_gamma   90.00
#
_symmetry.space_group_name_H-M   'P 1'
#
loop_
_entity.id
_entity.type
_entity.pdbx_description
1 polymer ?
#
loop_
_entity_poly.entity_id
_entity_poly.type
_entity_poly.pdbx_seq_one_letter_code
_entity_poly.pdbx_strand_id
1 'polypeptide(L)' 'MIDFYREEFLKHQQCLHAQREYFSEQAICGVEQALQRVMADLDHLSEKADAGEVMARLLREFDVVTGLSAWSAPHKVH' A
#
# COMPACT_ATOMS: atom_id res chain seq x y z
N MET A 1 10.66 -9.80 -7.54
CA MET A 1 10.70 -8.35 -7.21
C MET A 1 9.28 -7.78 -7.23
N ILE A 2 8.55 -7.97 -8.31
CA ILE A 2 7.12 -7.66 -8.46
C ILE A 2 6.28 -8.34 -7.37
N ASP A 3 6.53 -9.62 -7.10
CA ASP A 3 5.75 -10.39 -6.11
C ASP A 3 5.82 -9.79 -4.71
N PHE A 4 7.00 -9.30 -4.30
CA PHE A 4 7.16 -8.59 -3.02
C PHE A 4 6.27 -7.34 -2.98
N TYR A 5 6.34 -6.46 -3.98
CA TYR A 5 5.52 -5.25 -3.99
C TYR A 5 4.02 -5.58 -4.06
N ARG A 6 3.64 -6.60 -4.83
CA ARG A 6 2.26 -7.08 -4.91
C ARG A 6 1.75 -7.54 -3.55
N GLU A 7 2.55 -8.31 -2.81
CA GLU A 7 2.22 -8.73 -1.44
C GLU A 7 2.11 -7.54 -0.48
N GLU A 8 3.02 -6.58 -0.56
CA GLU A 8 2.97 -5.39 0.31
C GLU A 8 1.73 -4.54 0.04
N PHE A 9 1.39 -4.26 -1.22
CA PHE A 9 0.16 -3.52 -1.56
C PHE A 9 -1.11 -4.27 -1.11
N LEU A 10 -1.13 -5.60 -1.20
CA LEU A 10 -2.24 -6.41 -0.67
C LEU A 10 -2.40 -6.24 0.85
N LYS A 11 -1.30 -6.18 1.61
CA LYS A 11 -1.37 -5.92 3.06
C LYS A 11 -1.95 -4.54 3.36
N HIS A 12 -1.56 -3.51 2.61
CA HIS A 12 -2.16 -2.17 2.74
C HIS A 12 -3.66 -2.20 2.44
N GLN A 13 -4.10 -2.96 1.43
CA GLN A 13 -5.52 -3.12 1.10
C GLN A 13 -6.31 -3.75 2.24
N GLN A 14 -5.79 -4.84 2.82
CA GLN A 14 -6.41 -5.53 3.94
C GLN A 14 -6.47 -4.63 5.18
N CYS A 15 -5.41 -3.85 5.42
CA CYS A 15 -5.34 -2.88 6.52
C CYS A 15 -6.38 -1.78 6.37
N LEU A 16 -6.52 -1.19 5.17
CA LEU A 16 -7.55 -0.20 4.86
C LEU A 16 -8.96 -0.77 5.08
N HIS A 17 -9.20 -1.99 4.60
CA HIS A 17 -10.49 -2.64 4.77
C HIS A 17 -10.84 -2.83 6.26
N ALA A 18 -9.85 -3.24 7.09
CA ALA A 18 -10.03 -3.38 8.53
C ALA A 18 -10.24 -2.05 9.25
N GLN A 19 -9.69 -0.94 8.73
CA GLN A 19 -9.83 0.39 9.30
C GLN A 19 -11.02 1.19 8.72
N ARG A 20 -11.86 0.57 7.88
CA ARG A 20 -12.97 1.23 7.17
C ARG A 20 -13.91 2.02 8.06
N GLU A 21 -14.12 1.57 9.29
CA GLU A 21 -14.99 2.23 10.28
C GLU A 21 -14.40 3.57 10.80
N TYR A 22 -13.10 3.80 10.65
CA TYR A 22 -12.40 5.00 11.11
C TYR A 22 -12.25 6.08 10.03
N PHE A 23 -12.58 5.76 8.78
CA PHE A 23 -12.49 6.68 7.65
C PHE A 23 -13.88 7.00 7.09
N SER A 24 -14.04 8.19 6.50
CA SER A 24 -15.22 8.46 5.69
C SER A 24 -15.23 7.53 4.47
N GLU A 25 -16.43 7.13 4.00
CA GLU A 25 -16.58 6.30 2.81
C GLU A 25 -15.85 6.89 1.59
N GLN A 26 -15.90 8.21 1.43
CA GLN A 26 -15.21 8.89 0.34
C GLN A 26 -13.68 8.75 0.44
N ALA A 27 -13.12 8.90 1.64
CA ALA A 27 -11.69 8.78 1.85
C ALA A 27 -11.20 7.35 1.60
N ILE A 28 -11.88 6.34 2.16
CA ILE A 28 -11.48 4.95 1.94
C ILE A 28 -11.65 4.52 0.49
N CYS A 29 -12.76 4.86 -0.17
CA CYS A 29 -12.98 4.54 -1.58
C CYS A 29 -11.90 5.17 -2.48
N GLY A 30 -11.48 6.40 -2.18
CA GLY A 30 -10.41 7.05 -2.94
C GLY A 30 -9.06 6.32 -2.82
N VAL A 31 -8.71 5.89 -1.61
CA VAL A 31 -7.45 5.17 -1.36
C VAL A 31 -7.51 3.74 -1.92
N GLU A 32 -8.64 3.04 -1.77
CA GLU A 32 -8.86 1.71 -2.36
C GLU A 32 -8.75 1.75 -3.90
N GLN A 33 -9.33 2.77 -4.55
CA GLN A 33 -9.22 2.96 -6.01
C GLN A 33 -7.79 3.24 -6.46
N ALA A 34 -7.07 4.10 -5.72
CA ALA A 34 -5.66 4.38 -6.01
C ALA A 34 -4.81 3.11 -5.89
N LEU A 35 -5.05 2.30 -4.85
CA LEU A 35 -4.34 1.05 -4.61
C LEU A 35 -4.63 0.01 -5.70
N GLN A 36 -5.90 -0.14 -6.09
CA GLN A 36 -6.29 -1.02 -7.19
C GLN A 36 -5.61 -0.64 -8.51
N ARG A 37 -5.51 0.67 -8.79
CA ARG A 37 -4.82 1.14 -9.99
C ARG A 37 -3.34 0.80 -9.97
N VAL A 38 -2.65 1.02 -8.85
CA VAL A 38 -1.24 0.65 -8.69
C VAL A 38 -1.05 -0.86 -8.85
N MET A 39 -1.97 -1.68 -8.33
CA MET A 39 -1.93 -3.14 -8.50
C MET A 39 -2.21 -3.60 -9.93
N ALA A 40 -3.03 -2.88 -10.68
CA ALA A 40 -3.30 -3.16 -12.10
C ALA A 40 -2.12 -2.76 -12.99
N ASP A 41 -1.49 -1.63 -12.67
CA ASP A 41 -0.33 -1.11 -13.40
C ASP A 41 1.00 -1.78 -12.97
N LEU A 42 0.95 -2.68 -12.00
CA LEU A 42 2.12 -3.26 -11.32
C LEU A 42 3.07 -3.97 -12.28
N ASP A 43 2.50 -4.74 -13.21
CA ASP A 43 3.28 -5.47 -14.21
C ASP A 43 3.92 -4.49 -15.21
N HIS A 44 3.25 -3.40 -15.59
CA HIS A 44 3.82 -2.39 -16.48
C HIS A 44 4.86 -1.50 -15.79
N LEU A 45 4.64 -1.16 -14.51
CA LEU A 45 5.59 -0.41 -13.69
C LEU A 45 6.88 -1.20 -13.49
N SER A 46 6.80 -2.54 -13.45
CA SER A 46 7.94 -3.43 -13.28
C SER A 46 8.90 -3.50 -14.47
N GLU A 47 8.40 -3.16 -15.67
CA GLU A 47 9.18 -3.17 -16.91
C GLU A 47 10.09 -1.93 -17.02
N LYS A 48 9.88 -0.93 -16.16
CA LYS A 48 10.65 0.31 -16.17
C LYS A 48 11.95 0.16 -15.36
N ALA A 49 13.01 0.82 -15.82
CA ALA A 49 14.32 0.78 -15.15
C ALA A 49 14.27 1.34 -13.72
N ASP A 50 13.31 2.21 -13.41
CA ASP A 50 13.07 2.86 -12.13
C ASP A 50 11.94 2.20 -11.30
N ALA A 51 11.47 1.02 -11.71
CA ALA A 51 10.37 0.30 -11.06
C ALA A 51 10.53 0.23 -9.54
N GLY A 52 11.71 -0.14 -9.05
CA GLY A 52 11.95 -0.26 -7.61
C GLY A 52 11.79 1.05 -6.85
N GLU A 53 12.23 2.18 -7.41
CA GLU A 53 12.14 3.49 -6.77
C GLU A 53 10.70 4.00 -6.74
N VAL A 54 9.99 3.88 -7.87
CA VAL A 54 8.58 4.25 -7.99
C VAL A 54 7.73 3.45 -7.00
N MET A 55 7.94 2.14 -6.95
CA MET A 55 7.17 1.24 -6.09
C MET A 55 7.46 1.46 -4.60
N ALA A 56 8.73 1.69 -4.24
CA ALA A 56 9.10 2.06 -2.87
C ALA A 56 8.50 3.41 -2.43
N ARG A 57 8.41 4.37 -3.36
CA ARG A 57 7.76 5.66 -3.08
C ARG A 57 6.25 5.50 -2.89
N LEU A 58 5.58 4.75 -3.77
CA LEU A 58 4.15 4.46 -3.65
C LEU A 58 3.84 3.76 -2.32
N LEU A 59 4.62 2.75 -1.93
CA LEU A 59 4.46 2.10 -0.63
C LEU A 59 4.55 3.09 0.52
N ARG A 60 5.52 4.01 0.52
CA ARG A 60 5.62 5.06 1.56
C ARG A 60 4.39 5.96 1.61
N GLU A 61 3.83 6.33 0.46
CA GLU A 61 2.65 7.19 0.42
C GLU A 61 1.40 6.47 0.96
N PHE A 62 1.21 5.18 0.63
CA PHE A 62 0.15 4.38 1.25
C PHE A 62 0.39 4.14 2.74
N ASP A 63 1.63 3.93 3.16
CA ASP A 63 1.97 3.70 4.56
C ASP A 63 1.64 4.89 5.47
N VAL A 64 1.78 6.13 4.98
CA VAL A 64 1.33 7.33 5.71
C VAL A 64 -0.18 7.28 5.99
N VAL A 65 -0.97 6.72 5.06
CA VAL A 65 -2.43 6.66 5.17
C VAL A 65 -2.88 5.45 5.98
N THR A 66 -2.28 4.28 5.76
CA THR A 66 -2.71 3.04 6.41
C THR A 66 -2.04 2.84 7.78
N GLY A 67 -0.93 3.54 8.04
CA GLY A 67 -0.09 3.32 9.23
C GLY A 67 0.40 1.88 9.35
N LEU A 68 0.52 1.15 8.23
CA LEU A 68 0.69 -0.29 8.26
C LEU A 68 2.05 -0.65 8.84
N SER A 69 3.11 0.09 8.53
CA SER A 69 4.45 -0.11 9.12
C SER A 69 4.43 0.08 10.63
N ALA A 70 3.67 1.05 11.14
CA ALA A 70 3.49 1.29 12.57
C ALA A 70 2.64 0.19 13.23
N TRP A 71 1.71 -0.41 12.49
CA TRP A 71 0.85 -1.51 12.95
C TRP A 71 1.50 -2.89 12.84
N SER A 72 2.40 -3.06 11.86
CA SER A 72 3.15 -4.29 11.57
C SER A 72 4.46 -4.36 12.34
N ALA A 73 4.97 -3.24 12.85
CA ALA A 73 6.09 -3.24 13.75
C ALA A 73 5.70 -4.03 15.00
N PRO A 74 6.25 -5.23 15.24
CA PRO A 74 6.10 -5.83 16.55
C PRO A 74 6.71 -4.83 17.52
N HIS A 75 5.96 -4.50 18.58
CA HIS A 75 6.43 -3.76 19.73
C HIS A 75 7.83 -4.23 20.16
N LYS A 76 8.90 -3.65 19.59
CA LYS A 76 10.24 -3.68 20.17
C LYS A 76 10.28 -2.53 21.15
N VAL A 77 9.55 -2.72 22.25
CA VAL A 77 9.85 -2.06 23.50
C VAL A 77 11.16 -2.69 23.97
N HIS A 78 12.24 -1.93 24.01
CA HIS A 78 13.41 -2.22 24.81
C HIS A 78 13.62 -1.06 25.76
#